data_AF-A0A327JTI3-F1
#
_entry.id   AF-A0A327JTI3-F1
#
_cell.length_a   1.000
_cell.length_b   1.000
_cell.length_c   1.000
_cell.angle_alpha   90.00
_cell.angle_beta   90.00
_cell.angle_gamma   90.00
#
_symmetry.space_group_name_H-M   'P 1'
#
loop_
_entity.id
_entity.type
_entity.pdbx_description
1 polymer ?
#
loop_
_entity_poly.entity_id
_entity_poly.type
_entity_poly.pdbx_seq_one_letter_code
_entity_poly.pdbx_strand_id
1 'polypeptide(L)'
;MRRAITGFAGLAVAAALGGCVTTSTTAPNTAPLELGMTPQAASIALGVPLEPVAGQGASRTYVARLPAATPGLTPVDGLVWLQFRAGRLTGFKRDWHMGPGPTRPF
;
A
#
# COMPACT_ATOMS: atom_id res chain seq x y z
N MET A 1 -70.44 -13.53 -4.21
CA MET A 1 -69.28 -12.67 -3.92
C MET A 1 -68.15 -13.53 -3.34
N ARG A 2 -67.12 -13.85 -4.13
CA ARG A 2 -65.69 -14.05 -3.76
C ARG A 2 -64.96 -14.66 -4.97
N ARG A 3 -64.05 -13.86 -5.53
CA ARG A 3 -63.09 -14.14 -6.61
C ARG A 3 -62.08 -15.20 -6.11
N ALA A 4 -61.70 -16.26 -6.82
CA ALA A 4 -61.01 -16.39 -8.11
C ALA A 4 -59.50 -15.97 -8.08
N ILE A 5 -58.65 -16.98 -8.28
CA ILE A 5 -57.38 -17.01 -9.05
C ILE A 5 -56.04 -16.72 -8.32
N THR A 6 -55.28 -17.82 -8.19
CA THR A 6 -53.84 -18.05 -8.47
C THR A 6 -52.90 -16.86 -8.67
N GLY A 7 -51.75 -16.85 -7.97
CA GLY A 7 -50.64 -15.95 -8.24
C GLY A 7 -49.28 -16.59 -7.91
N PHE A 8 -48.45 -16.69 -8.95
CA PHE A 8 -47.08 -17.21 -8.98
C PHE A 8 -46.07 -16.26 -8.29
N ALA A 9 -44.91 -16.85 -7.99
CA ALA A 9 -43.57 -16.24 -7.98
C ALA A 9 -43.20 -15.27 -6.85
N GLY A 10 -42.12 -15.64 -6.15
CA GLY A 10 -41.39 -14.77 -5.23
C GLY A 10 -40.03 -15.38 -4.88
N LEU A 11 -39.16 -15.54 -5.87
CA LEU A 11 -37.74 -15.83 -5.68
C LEU A 11 -37.09 -14.62 -4.98
N ALA A 12 -36.83 -14.71 -3.68
CA ALA A 12 -36.04 -13.71 -2.97
C ALA A 12 -34.56 -14.13 -2.98
N VAL A 13 -33.83 -13.65 -3.99
CA VAL A 13 -32.37 -13.59 -3.97
C VAL A 13 -31.98 -12.51 -2.97
N ALA A 14 -31.33 -12.88 -1.87
CA ALA A 14 -30.62 -11.94 -1.01
C ALA A 14 -29.12 -12.20 -1.14
N ALA A 15 -28.49 -11.48 -2.06
CA ALA A 15 -27.04 -11.41 -2.18
C ALA A 15 -26.47 -10.60 -1.00
N ALA A 16 -25.94 -11.28 0.01
CA ALA A 16 -25.16 -10.66 1.06
C ALA A 16 -23.70 -10.50 0.59
N LEU A 17 -23.45 -9.51 -0.27
CA LEU A 17 -22.11 -8.96 -0.50
C LEU A 17 -21.79 -8.02 0.67
N GLY A 18 -21.31 -8.56 1.79
CA GLY A 18 -21.17 -7.79 3.03
C GLY A 18 -19.93 -8.17 3.81
N GLY A 19 -18.76 -7.82 3.29
CA GLY A 19 -17.50 -7.91 4.03
C GLY A 19 -16.31 -7.63 3.14
N CYS A 20 -16.06 -6.36 2.79
CA CYS A 20 -14.72 -5.98 2.37
C CYS A 20 -13.81 -6.12 3.60
N VAL A 21 -13.13 -7.26 3.71
CA VAL A 21 -12.02 -7.40 4.65
C VAL A 21 -10.96 -6.40 4.19
N THR A 22 -10.88 -5.25 4.86
CA THR A 22 -9.70 -4.41 4.75
C THR A 22 -8.63 -5.10 5.57
N THR A 23 -7.86 -5.98 4.93
CA THR A 23 -6.63 -6.47 5.54
C THR A 23 -5.71 -5.27 5.69
N SER A 24 -5.62 -4.70 6.89
CA SER A 24 -4.54 -3.79 7.24
C SER A 24 -3.25 -4.60 7.18
N THR A 25 -2.55 -4.52 6.06
CA THR A 25 -1.23 -5.11 5.87
C THR A 25 -0.21 -4.24 6.60
N THR A 26 -0.33 -4.11 7.92
CA THR A 26 0.78 -3.58 8.73
C THR A 26 1.82 -4.69 8.79
N ALA A 27 2.63 -4.79 7.73
CA ALA A 27 3.77 -5.69 7.70
C ALA A 27 4.69 -5.31 8.86
N PRO A 28 5.05 -6.27 9.76
CA PRO A 28 5.44 -6.02 11.16
C PRO A 28 6.81 -5.34 11.40
N ASN A 29 7.37 -4.63 10.42
CA ASN A 29 8.70 -4.06 10.50
C ASN A 29 8.80 -2.70 9.80
N THR A 30 7.65 -2.13 9.41
CA THR A 30 7.55 -1.03 8.45
C THR A 30 6.88 0.15 9.14
N ALA A 31 7.33 1.38 8.87
CA ALA A 31 6.60 2.61 9.21
C ALA A 31 5.08 2.43 9.01
N PRO A 32 4.21 3.07 9.81
CA PRO A 32 2.76 2.85 9.81
C PRO A 32 2.13 3.35 8.50
N LEU A 33 2.37 2.65 7.40
CA LEU A 33 1.82 2.92 6.09
C LEU A 33 0.49 2.22 5.96
N GLU A 34 -0.55 2.99 5.66
CA GLU A 34 -1.90 2.50 5.45
C GLU A 34 -2.39 2.85 4.05
N LEU A 35 -3.13 1.93 3.45
CA LEU A 35 -3.78 2.19 2.17
C LEU A 35 -4.76 3.38 2.33
N GLY A 36 -4.79 4.27 1.34
CA GLY A 36 -5.58 5.51 1.37
C GLY A 36 -4.82 6.75 1.86
N MET A 37 -3.63 6.59 2.44
CA MET A 37 -2.79 7.73 2.83
C MET A 37 -2.46 8.65 1.65
N THR A 38 -2.37 9.96 1.91
CA THR A 38 -1.84 10.91 0.94
C THR A 38 -0.32 10.79 0.84
N PRO A 39 0.33 11.28 -0.24
CA PRO A 39 1.78 11.31 -0.32
C PRO A 39 2.45 12.02 0.86
N GLN A 40 1.82 13.10 1.35
CA GLN A 40 2.31 13.85 2.51
C GLN A 40 2.22 13.04 3.79
N ALA A 41 1.08 12.37 4.03
CA ALA A 41 0.91 11.50 5.20
C ALA A 41 1.91 10.32 5.16
N ALA A 42 2.12 9.73 3.99
CA ALA A 42 3.10 8.67 3.81
C ALA A 42 4.55 9.15 4.05
N SER A 43 4.91 10.35 3.60
CA SER A 43 6.21 10.95 3.87
C SER A 43 6.43 11.17 5.37
N ILE A 44 5.43 11.70 6.07
CA ILE A 44 5.48 11.89 7.53
C ILE A 44 5.61 10.56 8.25
N ALA A 45 4.83 9.55 7.87
CA ALA A 45 4.89 8.21 8.46
C ALA A 45 6.27 7.56 8.28
N LEU A 46 6.89 7.77 7.11
CA LEU A 46 8.23 7.25 6.80
C LEU A 46 9.37 8.07 7.40
N GLY A 47 9.12 9.33 7.78
CA GLY A 47 10.14 10.26 8.29
C GLY A 47 11.16 10.72 7.23
N VAL A 48 10.90 10.44 5.95
CA VAL A 48 11.77 10.77 4.82
C VAL A 48 10.96 11.35 3.65
N PRO A 49 11.56 12.20 2.81
CA PRO A 49 10.88 12.72 1.62
C PRO A 49 10.58 11.62 0.61
N LEU A 50 9.53 11.83 -0.18
CA LEU A 50 9.17 10.96 -1.31
C LEU A 50 9.73 11.53 -2.62
N GLU A 51 10.51 10.74 -3.34
CA GLU A 51 11.04 11.09 -4.66
C GLU A 51 10.10 10.55 -5.75
N PRO A 52 9.63 11.38 -6.68
CA PRO A 52 8.78 10.91 -7.77
C PRO A 52 9.59 10.05 -8.75
N VAL A 53 9.02 8.91 -9.13
CA VAL A 53 9.60 8.05 -10.16
C VAL A 53 8.91 8.39 -11.48
N ALA A 54 9.71 8.68 -12.50
CA ALA A 54 9.18 8.90 -13.84
C ALA A 54 8.41 7.65 -14.30
N GLY A 55 7.14 7.84 -14.68
CA GLY A 55 6.28 6.77 -15.15
C GLY A 55 5.23 7.30 -16.09
N GLN A 56 4.73 6.45 -16.99
CA GLN A 56 3.65 6.78 -17.90
C GLN A 56 2.31 6.34 -17.31
N GLY A 57 1.34 7.27 -17.23
CA GLY A 57 -0.05 6.98 -16.84
C GLY A 57 -0.58 7.80 -15.66
N ALA A 58 -1.85 7.56 -15.32
CA ALA A 58 -2.56 8.27 -14.25
C ALA A 58 -2.14 7.86 -12.82
N SER A 59 -1.36 6.78 -12.68
CA SER A 59 -0.73 6.42 -11.41
C SER A 59 0.57 7.13 -11.22
N ARG A 60 0.83 7.57 -9.99
CA ARG A 60 2.12 8.13 -9.60
C ARG A 60 2.82 7.17 -8.66
N THR A 61 4.06 6.84 -8.99
CA THR A 61 4.93 6.02 -8.15
C THR A 61 5.96 6.94 -7.52
N TYR A 62 6.20 6.73 -6.23
CA TYR A 62 7.24 7.41 -5.49
C TYR A 62 8.19 6.38 -4.88
N VAL A 63 9.42 6.80 -4.61
CA VAL A 63 10.39 6.03 -3.85
C VAL A 63 10.78 6.82 -2.60
N ALA A 64 10.90 6.13 -1.48
CA ALA A 64 11.47 6.64 -0.24
C ALA A 64 12.73 5.85 0.08
N ARG A 65 13.83 6.56 0.34
CA ARG A 65 15.07 5.96 0.82
C ARG A 65 15.10 6.03 2.34
N LEU A 66 15.10 4.86 2.97
CA LEU A 66 15.20 4.70 4.41
C LEU A 66 16.67 4.45 4.79
N PRO A 67 17.14 5.03 5.90
CA PRO A 67 18.45 4.69 6.43
C PRO A 67 18.50 3.19 6.78
N ALA A 68 19.71 2.63 6.80
CA ALA A 68 19.94 1.28 7.28
C ALA A 68 19.31 1.05 8.66
N ALA A 69 18.65 -0.10 8.83
CA ALA A 69 17.99 -0.46 10.08
C ALA A 69 18.98 -0.56 11.26
N THR A 70 20.24 -0.89 10.98
CA THR A 70 21.32 -0.88 11.96
C THR A 70 22.58 -0.24 11.34
N PRO A 71 22.71 1.10 11.43
CA PRO A 71 23.85 1.83 10.88
C PRO A 71 25.18 1.24 11.37
N GLY A 72 26.10 0.94 10.47
CA GLY A 72 27.42 0.35 10.77
C GLY A 72 27.47 -1.18 10.86
N LEU A 73 26.33 -1.86 11.05
CA LEU A 73 26.23 -3.33 11.05
C LEU A 73 25.68 -3.86 9.72
N THR A 74 24.71 -3.16 9.14
CA THR A 74 24.12 -3.51 7.85
C THR A 74 24.45 -2.43 6.83
N PRO A 75 25.10 -2.75 5.69
CA PRO A 75 25.36 -1.80 4.61
C PRO A 75 24.12 -1.55 3.74
N VAL A 76 22.94 -2.00 4.18
CA VAL A 76 21.74 -2.07 3.37
C VAL A 76 20.82 -0.91 3.73
N ASP A 77 20.69 0.05 2.82
CA ASP A 77 19.63 1.05 2.89
C ASP A 77 18.30 0.40 2.49
N GLY A 78 17.21 0.81 3.14
CA GLY A 78 15.88 0.40 2.73
C GLY A 78 15.40 1.28 1.57
N LEU A 79 14.80 0.68 0.54
CA LEU A 79 13.99 1.42 -0.41
C LEU A 79 12.52 1.06 -0.18
N VAL A 80 11.63 2.03 -0.23
CA VAL A 80 10.19 1.78 -0.23
C VAL A 80 9.61 2.38 -1.48
N TRP A 81 8.99 1.53 -2.31
CA TRP A 81 8.22 1.95 -3.46
C TRP A 81 6.77 2.13 -3.04
N LEU A 82 6.19 3.28 -3.37
CA LEU A 82 4.82 3.64 -3.04
C LEU A 82 4.05 3.95 -4.32
N GLN A 83 2.89 3.33 -4.48
CA GLN A 83 2.01 3.57 -5.62
C GLN A 83 0.79 4.35 -5.17
N PHE A 84 0.50 5.44 -5.89
CA PHE A 84 -0.67 6.27 -5.67
C PHE A 84 -1.61 6.26 -6.87
N ARG A 85 -2.91 6.24 -6.59
CA ARG A 85 -4.00 6.49 -7.55
C ARG A 85 -4.89 7.59 -6.98
N ALA A 86 -5.22 8.60 -7.77
CA ALA A 86 -6.04 9.74 -7.34
C ALA A 86 -5.57 10.38 -6.01
N GLY A 87 -4.25 10.45 -5.78
CA GLY A 87 -3.66 11.02 -4.57
C GLY A 87 -3.76 10.14 -3.31
N ARG A 88 -4.12 8.86 -3.46
CA ARG A 88 -4.28 7.89 -2.37
C ARG A 88 -3.33 6.72 -2.54
N LEU A 89 -2.68 6.28 -1.46
CA LEU A 89 -1.78 5.14 -1.46
C LEU A 89 -2.58 3.87 -1.76
N THR A 90 -2.26 3.17 -2.84
CA THR A 90 -2.93 1.93 -3.23
C THR A 90 -2.08 0.70 -3.03
N GLY A 91 -0.77 0.88 -2.84
CA GLY A 91 0.14 -0.21 -2.55
C GLY A 91 1.53 0.32 -2.21
N PHE A 92 2.28 -0.49 -1.48
CA PHE A 92 3.68 -0.20 -1.18
C PHE A 92 4.47 -1.50 -1.07
N LYS A 93 5.76 -1.41 -1.36
CA LYS A 93 6.71 -2.52 -1.26
C LYS A 93 8.02 -2.00 -0.68
N ARG A 94 8.57 -2.73 0.29
CA ARG A 94 9.93 -2.48 0.78
C ARG A 94 10.90 -3.39 0.03
N ASP A 95 11.93 -2.78 -0.54
CA ASP A 95 13.10 -3.41 -1.14
C ASP A 95 14.33 -3.19 -0.27
N TRP A 96 15.26 -4.13 -0.34
CA TRP A 96 16.51 -4.10 0.39
C TRP A 96 17.60 -3.76 -0.63
N HIS A 97 18.22 -2.60 -0.49
CA HIS A 97 19.28 -2.19 -1.40
C HIS A 97 20.61 -2.24 -0.67
N MET A 98 21.52 -3.09 -1.13
CA MET A 98 22.87 -3.08 -0.60
C MET A 98 23.54 -1.79 -1.09
N GLY A 99 23.78 -0.83 -0.19
CA GLY A 99 24.66 0.29 -0.49
C GLY A 99 26.05 -0.23 -0.86
N PRO A 100 26.95 0.62 -1.42
CA PRO A 100 28.33 0.22 -1.60
C PRO A 100 28.85 -0.28 -0.25
N GLY A 101 29.20 -1.57 -0.20
CA GLY A 101 29.73 -2.19 1.02
C GLY A 101 30.96 -1.40 1.49
N PRO A 102 31.34 -1.49 2.78
CA PRO A 102 32.55 -0.85 3.25
C PRO A 102 33.71 -1.26 2.33
N THR A 103 34.34 -0.29 1.66
CA THR A 103 35.55 -0.51 0.87
C THR A 103 36.60 -1.05 1.82
N ARG A 104 36.81 -2.37 1.80
CA ARG A 104 37.88 -2.98 2.56
C ARG A 104 39.20 -2.61 1.87
N PRO A 105 40.15 -1.97 2.56
CA PRO A 105 41.50 -1.91 2.05
C PRO A 105 42.05 -3.35 2.09
N PHE A 106 42.52 -3.84 0.94
CA PHE A 106 43.32 -5.07 0.86
C PHE A 106 44.75 -4.74 1.27
#